data_AF-A0A519V4E8-F1
#
_entry.id   AF-A0A519V4E8-F1
#
_cell.length_a   1.000
_cell.length_b   1.000
_cell.length_c   1.000
_cell.angle_alpha   90.00
_cell.angle_beta   90.00
_cell.angle_gamma   90.00
#
_symmetry.space_group_name_H-M   'P 1'
#
loop_
_entity.id
_entity.type
_entity.pdbx_description
1 polymer ?
#
loop_
_entity_poly.entity_id
_entity_poly.type
_entity_poly.pdbx_seq_one_letter_code
_entity_poly.pdbx_strand_id
1 'polypeptide(L)' 'METLIMHPENKEQLIALKAFAKALKVPFEKKSKKDLSEREKTIELYGLDLVETVERAEKSIKEGNFKTLDPSKSLWENIL' A
#
# COMPACT_ATOMS: atom_id res chain seq x y z
N MET A 1 12.90 -0.37 17.54
CA MET A 1 13.54 -0.93 16.33
C MET A 1 12.48 -0.99 15.25
N GLU A 2 12.86 -0.69 14.02
CA GLU A 2 11.96 -0.65 12.86
C GLU A 2 12.04 -1.98 12.09
N THR A 3 10.95 -2.37 11.43
CA THR A 3 10.88 -3.56 10.57
C THR A 3 10.98 -3.13 9.11
N LEU A 4 11.98 -3.64 8.40
CA LEU A 4 12.13 -3.39 6.96
C LEU A 4 11.46 -4.50 6.16
N ILE A 5 10.56 -4.12 5.24
CA ILE A 5 9.92 -5.02 4.28
C ILE A 5 10.54 -4.77 2.91
N MET A 6 11.06 -5.83 2.28
CA MET A 6 11.72 -5.76 0.96
C MET A 6 10.88 -6.51 -0.08
N HIS A 7 10.66 -5.88 -1.23
CA HIS A 7 9.85 -6.41 -2.33
C HIS A 7 10.75 -6.74 -3.54
N PRO A 8 11.36 -7.95 -3.60
CA PRO A 8 12.19 -8.31 -4.73
C PRO A 8 11.35 -8.44 -6.01
N GLU A 9 11.80 -7.80 -7.08
CA GLU A 9 11.11 -7.75 -8.38
C GLU A 9 11.37 -9.01 -9.22
N ASN A 10 12.45 -9.73 -8.92
CA ASN A 10 12.84 -10.94 -9.67
C ASN A 10 13.46 -12.03 -8.77
N LYS A 11 13.66 -13.21 -9.36
CA LYS A 11 14.18 -14.39 -8.64
C LYS A 11 15.60 -14.18 -8.13
N GLU A 12 16.44 -13.47 -8.86
CA GLU A 12 17.84 -13.22 -8.47
C GLU A 12 17.92 -12.32 -7.24
N GLN A 13 17.16 -11.23 -7.21
CA GLN A 13 17.03 -10.35 -6.04
C GLN A 13 16.55 -11.15 -4.81
N LEU A 14 15.52 -11.99 -4.98
CA LEU A 14 15.01 -12.83 -3.90
C LEU A 14 16.07 -13.81 -3.36
N ILE A 15 16.88 -14.39 -4.24
CA ILE A 15 17.97 -15.31 -3.84
C ILE A 15 19.04 -14.53 -3.07
N ALA A 16 19.45 -13.36 -3.57
CA ALA A 16 20.43 -12.50 -2.91
C ALA A 16 19.97 -12.08 -1.51
N LEU A 17 18.74 -11.55 -1.37
CA LEU A 17 18.19 -11.14 -0.08
C LEU A 17 18.15 -12.29 0.94
N LYS A 18 17.77 -13.50 0.50
CA LYS A 18 17.79 -14.69 1.36
C LYS A 18 19.20 -15.07 1.82
N ALA A 19 20.19 -14.96 0.94
CA ALA A 19 21.58 -15.26 1.28
C ALA A 19 22.12 -14.27 2.33
N PHE A 20 21.87 -12.97 2.12
CA PHE A 20 22.28 -11.92 3.07
C PHE A 20 21.58 -12.07 4.43
N ALA A 21 20.25 -12.28 4.45
CA ALA A 21 19.52 -12.45 5.70
C ALA A 21 20.05 -13.64 6.52
N LYS A 22 20.33 -14.78 5.85
CA LYS A 22 20.95 -15.94 6.50
C LYS A 22 22.34 -15.65 7.04
N ALA A 23 23.21 -15.01 6.25
CA ALA A 23 24.57 -14.67 6.66
C ALA A 23 24.58 -13.75 7.89
N LEU A 24 23.63 -12.82 7.97
CA LEU A 24 23.47 -11.89 9.09
C LEU A 24 22.67 -12.47 10.26
N LYS A 25 22.22 -13.74 10.17
CA LYS A 25 21.35 -14.39 11.17
C LYS A 25 20.06 -13.60 11.45
N VAL A 26 19.57 -12.87 10.45
CA VAL A 26 18.31 -12.13 10.53
C VAL A 26 17.17 -13.11 10.23
N PRO A 27 16.18 -13.26 11.13
CA PRO A 27 15.00 -14.08 10.85
C PRO A 27 14.18 -13.41 9.74
N PHE A 28 13.63 -14.22 8.83
CA PHE A 28 12.75 -13.74 7.78
C PHE A 28 11.57 -14.67 7.59
N GLU A 29 10.42 -14.10 7.29
CA GLU A 29 9.19 -14.82 6.99
C GLU A 29 9.01 -14.95 5.48
N LYS A 30 8.42 -16.07 5.05
CA LYS A 30 8.01 -16.26 3.66
C LYS A 30 6.49 -16.15 3.61
N LYS A 31 5.98 -14.98 3.23
CA LYS A 31 4.59 -14.84 2.85
C LYS A 31 4.46 -15.16 1.36
N SER A 32 3.64 -16.13 1.01
CA SER A 32 3.20 -16.29 -0.37
C SER A 32 2.12 -15.25 -0.70
N LYS A 33 1.83 -14.99 -1.98
CA LYS A 33 0.71 -14.09 -2.37
C LYS A 33 -0.63 -14.49 -1.74
N LYS A 34 -0.79 -15.77 -1.37
CA LYS A 34 -1.98 -16.29 -0.69
C LYS A 34 -2.07 -15.86 0.78
N ASP A 35 -0.93 -15.52 1.38
CA ASP A 35 -0.81 -15.15 2.79
C ASP A 35 -0.79 -13.63 2.99
N LEU A 36 -0.95 -12.86 1.91
CA LEU A 36 -1.08 -11.41 1.98
C LEU A 36 -2.43 -11.05 2.61
N SER A 37 -2.40 -10.09 3.52
CA SER A 37 -3.60 -9.38 3.98
C SER A 37 -4.29 -8.70 2.81
N GLU A 38 -5.58 -8.38 2.96
CA GLU A 38 -6.33 -7.65 1.92
C GLU A 38 -5.64 -6.34 1.53
N ARG A 39 -5.10 -5.59 2.51
CA ARG A 39 -4.33 -4.37 2.24
C ARG A 39 -3.08 -4.63 1.39
N GLU A 40 -2.30 -5.66 1.73
CA GLU A 40 -1.09 -6.02 0.97
C GLU A 40 -1.45 -6.43 -0.47
N LYS A 41 -2.58 -7.14 -0.69
CA LYS A 41 -3.08 -7.45 -2.04
C LYS A 41 -3.50 -6.18 -2.79
N THR A 42 -4.16 -5.25 -2.13
CA THR A 42 -4.55 -3.96 -2.73
C THR A 42 -3.33 -3.14 -3.13
N ILE A 43 -2.29 -3.09 -2.30
CA ILE A 43 -1.02 -2.42 -2.62
C ILE A 43 -0.35 -3.07 -3.82
N GLU A 44 -0.37 -4.40 -3.91
CA GLU A 44 0.18 -5.12 -5.07
C GLU A 44 -0.57 -4.78 -6.37
N LEU A 45 -1.90 -4.64 -6.32
CA LEU A 45 -2.73 -4.35 -7.50
C LEU A 45 -2.69 -2.89 -7.94
N TYR A 46 -2.68 -1.96 -6.99
CA TYR A 46 -2.93 -0.54 -7.23
C TYR A 46 -1.74 0.37 -6.90
N GLY A 47 -0.72 -0.16 -6.23
CA GLY A 47 0.44 0.61 -5.75
C GLY A 47 0.22 1.24 -4.38
N LEU A 48 1.32 1.46 -3.65
CA LEU A 48 1.29 2.01 -2.30
C LEU A 48 0.69 3.43 -2.26
N ASP A 49 1.10 4.29 -3.19
CA ASP A 49 0.71 5.70 -3.24
C ASP A 49 -0.82 5.89 -3.36
N LEU A 50 -1.46 5.11 -4.22
CA LEU A 50 -2.92 5.15 -4.38
C LEU A 50 -3.64 4.65 -3.12
N VAL A 51 -3.18 3.54 -2.53
CA VAL A 51 -3.76 2.98 -1.30
C VAL A 51 -3.66 3.97 -0.15
N GLU A 52 -2.50 4.58 0.06
CA GLU A 52 -2.31 5.58 1.11
C GLU A 52 -3.13 6.85 0.85
N THR A 53 -3.31 7.25 -0.41
CA THR A 53 -4.17 8.38 -0.78
C THR A 53 -5.63 8.11 -0.42
N VAL A 54 -6.14 6.91 -0.71
CA VAL A 54 -7.51 6.51 -0.37
C VAL A 54 -7.70 6.42 1.14
N GLU A 55 -6.79 5.76 1.87
CA GLU A 55 -6.86 5.64 3.34
C GLU A 55 -6.88 7.02 4.02
N ARG A 56 -6.10 7.97 3.49
CA ARG A 56 -6.10 9.36 3.94
C ARG A 56 -7.42 10.06 3.64
N ALA A 57 -7.98 9.87 2.45
CA ALA A 57 -9.27 10.44 2.09
C ALA A 57 -10.39 9.90 2.99
N GLU A 58 -10.43 8.60 3.28
CA GLU A 58 -11.39 7.99 4.20
C GLU A 58 -11.28 8.57 5.62
N LYS A 59 -10.05 8.79 6.10
CA LYS A 59 -9.81 9.43 7.39
C LYS A 59 -10.34 10.86 7.39
N SER A 60 -10.04 11.66 6.36
CA SER A 60 -10.56 13.02 6.22
C SER A 60 -12.09 13.05 6.21
N ILE A 61 -12.75 12.11 5.52
CA ILE A 61 -14.21 12.00 5.51
C ILE A 61 -14.76 11.72 6.91
N LYS A 62 -14.16 10.78 7.65
CA LYS A 62 -14.55 10.46 9.04
C LYS A 62 -14.37 11.67 9.98
N GLU A 63 -13.38 12.51 9.72
CA GLU A 63 -13.12 13.75 10.44
C GLU A 63 -14.03 14.92 10.01
N GLY A 64 -14.91 14.73 9.02
CA GLY A 64 -15.79 15.76 8.50
C GLY A 64 -15.14 16.69 7.46
N ASN A 65 -13.91 16.42 7.06
CA ASN A 65 -13.14 17.19 6.10
C ASN A 65 -13.45 16.76 4.66
N PHE A 66 -14.70 16.90 4.23
CA PHE A 66 -15.15 16.57 2.87
C PHE A 66 -16.04 17.67 2.29
N LYS A 67 -16.16 17.70 0.95
CA LYS A 67 -17.11 18.54 0.23
C LYS A 67 -18.15 17.65 -0.42
N THR A 68 -19.41 17.99 -0.26
CA THR A 68 -20.51 17.37 -1.02
C THR A 68 -20.70 18.11 -2.33
N LEU A 69 -20.85 17.37 -3.42
CA LEU A 69 -21.18 17.94 -4.73
C LEU A 69 -22.70 17.94 -4.89
N ASP A 70 -23.23 19.01 -5.47
CA ASP A 70 -24.62 19.11 -5.89
C ASP A 70 -24.83 18.24 -7.14
N PRO A 71 -25.64 17.17 -7.07
CA PRO A 71 -25.90 16.29 -8.22
C PRO A 71 -26.62 16.99 -9.38
N SER A 72 -27.26 18.13 -9.12
CA SER A 72 -27.97 18.92 -10.13
C SER A 72 -27.04 19.83 -10.93
N LYS A 73 -25.78 19.97 -10.52
CA LYS A 73 -24.74 20.79 -11.18
C LYS A 73 -23.69 19.90 -11.82
N SER A 74 -23.01 20.42 -12.85
CA SER A 74 -21.86 19.75 -13.43
C SER A 74 -20.69 19.70 -12.45
N LEU A 75 -19.72 18.79 -12.69
CA LEU A 75 -18.51 18.70 -11.87
C LEU A 75 -17.74 20.02 -11.84
N TRP A 76 -17.66 20.72 -12.97
CA TRP A 76 -16.93 21.99 -13.07
C TRP A 76 -17.57 23.10 -12.23
N GLU A 77 -18.90 23.19 -12.21
CA GLU A 77 -19.65 24.16 -11.41
C GLU A 77 -19.58 23.90 -9.90
N ASN A 78 -19.22 22.68 -9.48
CA ASN A 78 -19.01 22.34 -8.08
C ASN A 78 -17.59 22.66 -7.60
N ILE A 79 -16.63 22.77 -8.53
CA ILE A 79 -15.21 22.95 -8.24
C ILE A 79 -14.79 24.43 -8.34
N LEU A 80 -15.45 25.21 -9.20
CA LEU A 80 -15.32 26.67 -9.31
C LEU A 80 -16.00 27.38 -8.13
#